data_AF-A0A166L6R5-F1
#
_entry.id   AF-A0A166L6R5-F1
#
_cell.length_a   1.000
_cell.length_b   1.000
_cell.length_c   1.000
_cell.angle_alpha   90.00
_cell.angle_beta   90.00
_cell.angle_gamma   90.00
#
_symmetry.space_group_name_H-M   'P 1'
#
loop_
_entity.id
_entity.type
_entity.pdbx_description
1 polymer ?
#
loop_
_entity_poly.entity_id
_entity_poly.type
_entity_poly.pdbx_seq_one_letter_code
_entity_poly.pdbx_strand_id
1 'polypeptide(L)'
;MASKSQLENAIEQIQEKAPDTQHDFTQVAMPNGETVSTVERVCKEVQAPAMSIPTEDEFFSKQDPTKPDHAFLKNHFFRQGRLSEEQALYILEKATEVLKAEDNILSVEAPVTVCGDIHGQYYDLMKLFEIGGDPATTRYLFLGDYVDRGYFSIECVLYLWTLKIWYPKTFFLLRGNHECRHLTDYFTFRVECRRKYSERIYDACMDSFCALPLAAVMNKQFFCVHGGLSPELQTLDDIRKLNRFREPPTSGLMCDLLWADPIENFGDERSGQSFVHNHVRGCSYFYTYQATCQFLERNKFLCVIRAHEAQDAGYRMYRKATKTNFPCLMTIFSAPNYLDVYNNKAAVVKYEGTFNIRQFNCSQHPYWLPNFMDAFSWSLPFVGEKIADMLVAVLNTCTQEELAETEEEHAAAASAAASTERRRVIRNKILAVGRVSRVFSVLREESERVSELKNVSGSAKLPYGTLASGAQGLTDAIQTFDDARKLDIENERLPPAAESEPTSDVESAPSTPGSGVPPSSPFYLRNSMTAASTRKRSVDSTLTRIREAADGAEHDEEFEKLADHVAGTANVSS
;
A
#
# COMPACT_ATOMS: atom_id res chain seq x y z
N MET A 1 47.73 8.49 -36.38
CA MET A 1 48.77 8.34 -35.32
C MET A 1 48.64 9.53 -34.40
N ALA A 2 48.67 9.37 -33.08
CA ALA A 2 48.69 10.52 -32.16
C ALA A 2 49.86 11.43 -32.55
N SER A 3 49.64 12.74 -32.65
CA SER A 3 50.72 13.67 -32.97
C SER A 3 51.84 13.47 -31.94
N LYS A 4 53.11 13.60 -32.34
CA LYS A 4 54.25 13.42 -31.44
C LYS A 4 54.11 14.26 -30.15
N SER A 5 53.46 15.42 -30.27
CA SER A 5 53.08 16.32 -29.18
C SER A 5 51.97 15.76 -28.27
N GLN A 6 50.98 15.03 -28.80
CA GLN A 6 49.95 14.38 -27.98
C GLN A 6 50.54 13.21 -27.19
N LEU A 7 51.47 12.45 -27.79
CA LEU A 7 52.17 11.36 -27.11
C LEU A 7 53.10 11.90 -26.02
N GLU A 8 53.83 12.99 -26.30
CA GLU A 8 54.67 13.68 -25.33
C GLU A 8 53.83 14.27 -24.19
N ASN A 9 52.71 14.96 -24.46
CA ASN A 9 51.80 15.46 -23.43
C ASN A 9 51.18 14.34 -22.57
N ALA A 10 50.84 13.20 -23.18
CA ALA A 10 50.31 12.05 -22.44
C ALA A 10 51.39 11.40 -21.56
N ILE A 11 52.62 11.30 -22.05
CA ILE A 11 53.77 10.81 -21.28
C ILE A 11 54.09 11.78 -20.13
N GLU A 12 54.06 13.09 -20.37
CA GLU A 12 54.29 14.12 -19.37
C GLU A 12 53.19 14.11 -18.29
N GLN A 13 51.92 13.96 -18.67
CA GLN A 13 50.79 13.77 -17.72
C GLN A 13 50.88 12.47 -16.92
N ILE A 14 51.46 11.39 -17.47
CA ILE A 14 51.69 10.12 -16.76
C ILE A 14 52.89 10.24 -15.82
N GLN A 15 53.94 10.98 -16.21
CA GLN A 15 55.16 11.17 -15.43
C GLN A 15 54.99 12.21 -14.32
N GLU A 16 54.19 13.25 -14.55
CA GLU A 16 53.80 14.27 -13.56
C GLU A 16 52.48 13.94 -12.85
N LYS A 17 51.97 12.71 -12.96
CA LYS A 17 50.78 12.30 -12.24
C LYS A 17 51.02 12.50 -10.75
N ALA A 18 50.33 13.48 -10.17
CA ALA A 18 50.35 13.74 -8.73
C ALA A 18 50.15 12.41 -8.00
N PRO A 19 50.90 12.13 -6.91
CA PRO A 19 50.75 10.90 -6.16
C PRO A 19 49.28 10.71 -5.84
N ASP A 20 48.75 9.52 -6.13
CA ASP A 20 47.36 9.16 -5.93
C ASP A 20 46.96 9.65 -4.55
N THR A 21 46.17 10.72 -4.48
CA THR A 21 45.60 11.15 -3.21
C THR A 21 44.77 9.98 -2.78
N GLN A 22 45.28 9.22 -1.83
CA GLN A 22 44.66 8.01 -1.31
C GLN A 22 43.35 8.47 -0.67
N HIS A 23 42.31 8.57 -1.49
CA HIS A 23 41.01 9.03 -1.09
C HIS A 23 40.48 7.99 -0.13
N ASP A 24 40.33 8.38 1.12
CA ASP A 24 39.72 7.54 2.12
C ASP A 24 38.23 7.43 1.81
N PHE A 25 37.85 6.43 1.02
CA PHE A 25 36.44 6.14 0.69
C PHE A 25 35.60 5.76 1.92
N THR A 26 36.24 5.56 3.08
CA THR A 26 35.53 5.37 4.35
C THR A 26 34.99 6.68 4.92
N GLN A 27 35.37 7.82 4.34
CA GLN A 27 34.98 9.16 4.78
C GLN A 27 34.48 10.01 3.61
N VAL A 28 33.33 10.66 3.79
CA VAL A 28 32.74 11.60 2.82
C VAL A 28 32.55 12.95 3.48
N ALA A 29 33.09 14.00 2.86
CA ALA A 29 32.84 15.37 3.26
C ALA A 29 31.45 15.81 2.73
N MET A 30 30.57 16.17 3.65
CA MET A 30 29.24 16.67 3.38
C MET A 30 29.29 18.17 3.00
N PRO A 31 28.29 18.70 2.25
CA PRO A 31 28.26 20.11 1.84
C PRO A 31 28.24 21.12 3.01
N ASN A 32 27.83 20.69 4.20
CA ASN A 32 27.84 21.48 5.43
C ASN A 32 29.22 21.53 6.12
N GLY A 33 30.24 20.88 5.55
CA GLY A 33 31.61 20.82 6.08
C GLY A 33 31.87 19.67 7.06
N GLU A 34 30.87 18.86 7.40
CA GLU A 34 31.04 17.68 8.27
C GLU A 34 31.61 16.50 7.49
N THR A 35 32.46 15.68 8.13
CA THR A 35 32.95 14.43 7.53
C THR A 35 32.22 13.26 8.16
N VAL A 36 31.55 12.46 7.32
CA VAL A 36 30.78 11.29 7.75
C VAL A 36 31.46 10.01 7.32
N SER A 37 31.37 8.98 8.16
CA SER A 37 31.84 7.65 7.80
C SER A 37 30.86 6.95 6.86
N THR A 38 31.35 6.26 5.83
CA THR A 38 30.53 5.44 4.93
C THR A 38 30.31 4.01 5.43
N VAL A 39 31.05 3.59 6.47
CA VAL A 39 30.95 2.25 7.07
C VAL A 39 30.13 2.24 8.36
N GLU A 40 30.04 3.38 9.04
CA GLU A 40 29.20 3.53 10.23
C GLU A 40 27.84 4.15 9.90
N ARG A 41 26.88 3.95 10.80
CA ARG A 41 25.58 4.61 10.72
C ARG A 41 25.74 6.13 10.86
N VAL A 42 25.33 6.87 9.83
CA VAL A 42 25.43 8.33 9.77
C VAL A 42 24.44 9.01 10.75
N CYS A 43 23.15 8.69 10.65
CA CYS A 43 22.10 9.25 11.53
C CYS A 43 22.01 8.44 12.84
N LYS A 44 22.88 8.77 13.80
CA LYS A 44 22.97 8.04 15.10
C LYS A 44 21.81 8.37 16.05
N GLU A 45 21.19 9.54 15.88
CA GLU A 45 20.05 10.05 16.64
C GLU A 45 18.72 9.34 16.32
N VAL A 46 18.56 8.83 15.09
CA VAL A 46 17.38 8.04 14.72
C VAL A 46 17.44 6.71 15.46
N GLN A 47 16.40 6.31 16.18
CA GLN A 47 16.44 5.03 16.88
C GLN A 47 16.44 3.85 15.88
N ALA A 48 17.30 2.85 16.09
CA ALA A 48 17.30 1.63 15.27
C ALA A 48 16.11 0.72 15.64
N PRO A 49 15.55 -0.03 14.67
CA PRO A 49 14.54 -1.04 14.95
C PRO A 49 14.99 -2.11 15.97
N ALA A 50 14.04 -2.76 16.62
CA ALA A 50 14.33 -3.98 17.39
C ALA A 50 14.64 -5.14 16.41
N MET A 51 15.92 -5.50 16.34
CA MET A 51 16.43 -6.47 15.36
C MET A 51 16.26 -7.94 15.77
N SER A 52 16.00 -8.21 17.05
CA SER A 52 15.85 -9.57 17.58
C SER A 52 14.37 -9.96 17.66
N ILE A 53 14.09 -11.21 17.31
CA ILE A 53 12.80 -11.84 17.57
C ILE A 53 12.68 -12.12 19.09
N PRO A 54 11.53 -11.84 19.74
CA PRO A 54 11.33 -12.12 21.15
C PRO A 54 11.48 -13.60 21.47
N THR A 55 12.12 -13.88 22.60
CA THR A 55 12.13 -15.23 23.18
C THR A 55 10.75 -15.58 23.75
N GLU A 56 10.48 -16.85 23.99
CA GLU A 56 9.22 -17.31 24.61
C GLU A 56 8.99 -16.67 25.99
N ASP A 57 10.06 -16.49 26.78
CA ASP A 57 10.03 -15.85 28.11
C ASP A 57 9.71 -14.35 28.06
N GLU A 58 10.02 -13.69 26.94
CA GLU A 58 9.65 -12.29 26.69
C GLU A 58 8.26 -12.16 26.08
N PHE A 59 7.88 -13.14 25.25
CA PHE A 59 6.61 -13.16 24.55
C PHE A 59 5.43 -13.45 25.48
N PHE A 60 5.55 -14.43 26.39
CA PHE A 60 4.48 -14.78 27.32
C PHE A 60 4.53 -13.94 28.60
N SER A 61 3.34 -13.60 29.11
CA SER A 61 3.24 -12.78 30.31
C SER A 61 3.64 -13.54 31.57
N LYS A 62 4.40 -12.86 32.44
CA LYS A 62 4.72 -13.35 33.78
C LYS A 62 3.50 -13.42 34.71
N GLN A 63 2.44 -12.67 34.41
CA GLN A 63 1.21 -12.66 35.22
C GLN A 63 0.27 -13.81 34.83
N ASP A 64 0.15 -14.08 33.54
CA ASP A 64 -0.63 -15.17 32.98
C ASP A 64 0.16 -15.81 31.83
N PRO A 65 0.91 -16.90 32.09
CA PRO A 65 1.76 -17.54 31.08
C PRO A 65 0.99 -18.14 29.90
N THR A 66 -0.35 -18.17 29.95
CA THR A 66 -1.18 -18.59 28.81
C THR A 66 -1.44 -17.47 27.81
N LYS A 67 -1.04 -16.23 28.14
CA LYS A 67 -1.30 -15.04 27.33
C LYS A 67 -0.02 -14.31 26.95
N PRO A 68 0.03 -13.68 25.77
CA PRO A 68 1.17 -12.86 25.39
C PRO A 68 1.32 -11.63 26.29
N ASP A 69 2.53 -11.16 26.57
CA ASP A 69 2.77 -9.94 27.33
C ASP A 69 2.45 -8.70 26.48
N HIS A 70 1.25 -8.16 26.64
CA HIS A 70 0.79 -7.03 25.86
C HIS A 70 1.65 -5.76 26.07
N ALA A 71 2.27 -5.58 27.24
CA ALA A 71 3.11 -4.41 27.51
C ALA A 71 4.47 -4.50 26.80
N PHE A 72 5.06 -5.71 26.80
CA PHE A 72 6.26 -5.98 26.01
C PHE A 72 5.96 -5.82 24.51
N LEU A 73 4.89 -6.47 24.01
CA LEU A 73 4.51 -6.42 22.60
C LEU A 73 4.26 -4.99 22.11
N LYS A 74 3.59 -4.15 22.93
CA LYS A 74 3.41 -2.72 22.65
C LYS A 74 4.73 -2.04 22.31
N ASN A 75 5.72 -2.17 23.20
CA ASN A 75 7.01 -1.51 23.05
C ASN A 75 7.86 -2.13 21.93
N HIS A 76 7.75 -3.44 21.72
CA HIS A 76 8.44 -4.15 20.66
C HIS A 76 7.98 -3.68 19.28
N PHE A 77 6.66 -3.63 19.04
CA PHE A 77 6.09 -3.11 17.81
C PHE A 77 6.34 -1.62 17.62
N PHE A 78 6.29 -0.81 18.69
CA PHE A 78 6.65 0.62 18.61
C PHE A 78 8.09 0.84 18.11
N ARG A 79 8.99 -0.09 18.44
CA ARG A 79 10.37 -0.14 17.95
C ARG A 79 10.51 -0.91 16.62
N GLN A 80 9.42 -1.12 15.87
CA GLN A 80 9.40 -1.85 14.59
C GLN A 80 9.90 -3.30 14.69
N GLY A 81 9.86 -3.87 15.90
CA GLY A 81 10.22 -5.25 16.15
C GLY A 81 9.19 -6.20 15.57
N ARG A 82 9.65 -7.39 15.17
CA ARG A 82 8.80 -8.46 14.61
C ARG A 82 8.75 -9.65 15.55
N LEU A 83 7.67 -10.40 15.48
CA LEU A 83 7.54 -11.68 16.17
C LEU A 83 8.06 -12.83 15.30
N SER A 84 8.26 -14.00 15.91
CA SER A 84 8.35 -15.22 15.10
C SER A 84 7.00 -15.49 14.44
N GLU A 85 7.02 -16.24 13.33
CA GLU A 85 5.79 -16.63 12.65
C GLU A 85 4.85 -17.42 13.57
N GLU A 86 5.40 -18.31 14.39
CA GLU A 86 4.61 -19.12 15.34
C GLU A 86 4.01 -18.27 16.47
N GLN A 87 4.72 -17.25 16.96
CA GLN A 87 4.17 -16.29 17.95
C GLN A 87 3.04 -15.44 17.35
N ALA A 88 3.19 -14.99 16.11
CA ALA A 88 2.14 -14.25 15.40
C ALA A 88 0.90 -15.14 15.16
N LEU A 89 1.09 -16.39 14.73
CA LEU A 89 0.01 -17.36 14.57
C LEU A 89 -0.70 -17.67 15.88
N TYR A 90 0.05 -17.84 16.97
CA TYR A 90 -0.53 -18.06 18.30
C TYR A 90 -1.55 -16.95 18.65
N ILE A 91 -1.17 -15.68 18.44
CA ILE A 91 -2.06 -14.53 18.68
C ILE A 91 -3.30 -14.62 17.77
N LEU A 92 -3.10 -14.85 16.48
CA LEU A 92 -4.18 -14.88 15.50
C LEU A 92 -5.17 -16.00 15.78
N GLU A 93 -4.69 -17.22 16.02
CA GLU A 93 -5.51 -18.40 16.30
C GLU A 93 -6.29 -18.24 17.62
N LYS A 94 -5.62 -17.81 18.69
CA LYS A 94 -6.26 -17.64 20.01
C LYS A 94 -7.33 -16.57 20.01
N ALA A 95 -7.06 -15.42 19.39
CA ALA A 95 -8.08 -14.39 19.26
C ALA A 95 -9.21 -14.84 18.31
N THR A 96 -8.91 -15.60 17.25
CA THR A 96 -9.94 -16.18 16.36
C THR A 96 -10.88 -17.12 17.12
N GLU A 97 -10.36 -17.95 18.03
CA GLU A 97 -11.18 -18.79 18.92
C GLU A 97 -12.16 -17.95 19.73
N VAL A 98 -11.70 -16.82 20.31
CA VAL A 98 -12.56 -15.89 21.05
C VAL A 98 -13.61 -15.27 20.14
N LEU A 99 -13.22 -14.74 18.98
CA LEU A 99 -14.12 -14.06 18.03
C LEU A 99 -15.17 -15.02 17.45
N LYS A 100 -14.82 -16.28 17.19
CA LYS A 100 -15.76 -17.32 16.72
C LYS A 100 -16.85 -17.62 17.75
N ALA A 101 -16.55 -17.49 19.03
CA ALA A 101 -17.51 -17.71 20.11
C ALA A 101 -18.48 -16.53 20.31
N GLU A 102 -18.21 -15.37 19.73
CA GLU A 102 -19.09 -14.20 19.82
C GLU A 102 -20.24 -14.24 18.83
N ASP A 103 -21.35 -13.57 19.17
CA ASP A 103 -22.50 -13.43 18.29
C ASP A 103 -22.23 -12.43 17.14
N ASN A 104 -23.05 -12.46 16.09
CA ASN A 104 -22.98 -11.46 15.02
C ASN A 104 -23.22 -10.02 15.54
N ILE A 105 -23.99 -9.88 16.63
CA ILE A 105 -24.33 -8.62 17.27
C ILE A 105 -23.87 -8.67 18.72
N LEU A 106 -22.84 -7.90 19.05
CA LEU A 106 -22.32 -7.81 20.40
C LEU A 106 -23.26 -7.03 21.32
N SER A 107 -23.30 -7.37 22.61
CA SER A 107 -23.94 -6.55 23.63
C SER A 107 -22.87 -5.85 24.47
N VAL A 108 -22.84 -4.52 24.42
CA VAL A 108 -21.79 -3.72 25.04
C VAL A 108 -22.40 -2.75 26.03
N GLU A 109 -22.06 -2.87 27.31
CA GLU A 109 -22.55 -1.98 28.36
C GLU A 109 -21.66 -0.74 28.51
N ALA A 110 -22.25 0.37 28.96
CA ALA A 110 -21.51 1.55 29.39
C ALA A 110 -20.85 1.31 30.77
N PRO A 111 -19.71 1.95 31.08
CA PRO A 111 -18.97 2.90 30.26
C PRO A 111 -18.19 2.22 29.12
N VAL A 112 -18.03 2.91 27.98
CA VAL A 112 -17.29 2.40 26.82
C VAL A 112 -16.68 3.53 25.98
N THR A 113 -15.49 3.27 25.44
CA THR A 113 -14.83 4.08 24.42
C THR A 113 -15.07 3.44 23.04
N VAL A 114 -15.69 4.17 22.12
CA VAL A 114 -15.96 3.75 20.74
C VAL A 114 -14.94 4.40 19.80
N CYS A 115 -14.36 3.58 18.93
CA CYS A 115 -13.28 3.94 18.00
C CYS A 115 -13.70 3.60 16.56
N GLY A 116 -13.40 4.50 15.62
CA GLY A 116 -13.59 4.25 14.19
C GLY A 116 -12.35 3.62 13.55
N ASP A 117 -12.16 3.92 12.27
CA ASP A 117 -11.11 3.37 11.41
C ASP A 117 -9.70 3.68 11.95
N ILE A 118 -8.78 2.72 11.77
CA ILE A 118 -7.38 2.78 12.24
C ILE A 118 -6.39 2.74 11.06
N HIS A 119 -6.69 1.97 10.01
CA HIS A 119 -5.92 1.90 8.76
C HIS A 119 -4.40 1.76 8.94
N GLY A 120 -3.97 0.81 9.78
CA GLY A 120 -2.55 0.52 9.98
C GLY A 120 -1.72 1.68 10.55
N GLN A 121 -2.34 2.68 11.18
CA GLN A 121 -1.65 3.77 11.88
C GLN A 121 -1.31 3.37 13.33
N TYR A 122 -0.39 2.41 13.51
CA TYR A 122 -0.06 1.83 14.83
C TYR A 122 0.39 2.88 15.88
N TYR A 123 1.15 3.89 15.45
CA TYR A 123 1.64 4.94 16.34
C TYR A 123 0.50 5.83 16.86
N ASP A 124 -0.49 6.11 16.02
CA ASP A 124 -1.71 6.81 16.42
C ASP A 124 -2.64 5.94 17.25
N LEU A 125 -2.66 4.63 17.01
CA LEU A 125 -3.36 3.68 17.88
C LEU A 125 -2.80 3.72 19.31
N MET A 126 -1.49 3.91 19.49
CA MET A 126 -0.92 4.11 20.83
C MET A 126 -1.45 5.40 21.47
N LYS A 127 -1.53 6.47 20.69
CA LYS A 127 -2.11 7.75 21.15
C LYS A 127 -3.58 7.63 21.50
N LEU A 128 -4.34 6.86 20.73
CA LEU A 128 -5.74 6.55 20.98
C LEU A 128 -5.93 5.89 22.36
N PHE A 129 -5.06 4.96 22.76
CA PHE A 129 -5.14 4.36 24.11
C PHE A 129 -4.76 5.33 25.22
N GLU A 130 -3.80 6.24 25.00
CA GLU A 130 -3.48 7.30 25.98
C GLU A 130 -4.69 8.21 26.27
N ILE A 131 -5.52 8.44 25.26
CA ILE A 131 -6.65 9.38 25.32
C ILE A 131 -7.95 8.69 25.72
N GLY A 132 -8.19 7.49 25.19
CA GLY A 132 -9.37 6.69 25.45
C GLY A 132 -9.35 6.07 26.84
N GLY A 133 -8.18 5.70 27.36
CA GLY A 133 -7.98 5.04 28.65
C GLY A 133 -7.29 3.69 28.52
N ASP A 134 -6.73 3.19 29.62
CA ASP A 134 -6.07 1.88 29.62
C ASP A 134 -7.09 0.75 29.38
N PRO A 135 -6.91 -0.12 28.36
CA PRO A 135 -7.78 -1.29 28.11
C PRO A 135 -7.97 -2.22 29.32
N ALA A 136 -7.02 -2.25 30.27
CA ALA A 136 -7.15 -3.03 31.50
C ALA A 136 -8.31 -2.54 32.40
N THR A 137 -8.69 -1.27 32.28
CA THR A 137 -9.73 -0.62 33.11
C THR A 137 -10.85 0.02 32.30
N THR A 138 -10.71 0.09 30.98
CA THR A 138 -11.61 0.79 30.07
C THR A 138 -12.21 -0.18 29.06
N ARG A 139 -13.53 -0.13 28.87
CA ARG A 139 -14.21 -0.91 27.84
C ARG A 139 -14.01 -0.27 26.48
N TYR A 140 -13.74 -1.08 25.46
CA TYR A 140 -13.51 -0.62 24.09
C TYR A 140 -14.42 -1.30 23.09
N LEU A 141 -14.88 -0.52 22.10
CA LEU A 141 -15.57 -1.00 20.91
C LEU A 141 -14.94 -0.36 19.68
N PHE A 142 -14.23 -1.15 18.87
CA PHE A 142 -13.71 -0.73 17.57
C PHE A 142 -14.68 -1.11 16.46
N LEU A 143 -14.88 -0.20 15.51
CA LEU A 143 -15.91 -0.36 14.47
C LEU A 143 -15.41 -1.04 13.19
N GLY A 144 -14.11 -1.26 13.02
CA GLY A 144 -13.54 -1.94 11.85
C GLY A 144 -12.33 -1.19 11.26
N ASP A 145 -11.89 -1.62 10.09
CA ASP A 145 -10.84 -1.01 9.28
C ASP A 145 -9.52 -0.82 10.05
N TYR A 146 -8.97 -1.95 10.48
CA TYR A 146 -7.69 -2.05 11.19
C TYR A 146 -6.50 -1.98 10.23
N VAL A 147 -6.71 -2.38 8.98
CA VAL A 147 -5.68 -2.65 7.98
C VAL A 147 -5.78 -1.78 6.74
N ASP A 148 -4.80 -1.96 5.85
CA ASP A 148 -4.58 -1.23 4.61
C ASP A 148 -4.27 0.26 4.81
N ARG A 149 -3.81 0.85 3.71
CA ARG A 149 -3.47 2.28 3.58
C ARG A 149 -2.21 2.66 4.36
N GLY A 150 -2.22 2.55 5.69
CA GLY A 150 -1.04 2.67 6.53
C GLY A 150 -0.15 1.43 6.47
N TYR A 151 1.12 1.59 6.87
CA TYR A 151 2.16 0.57 6.71
C TYR A 151 2.48 -0.21 7.99
N PHE A 152 1.63 -0.09 9.02
CA PHE A 152 1.75 -0.82 10.28
C PHE A 152 0.47 -1.59 10.62
N SER A 153 -0.18 -2.13 9.59
CA SER A 153 -1.44 -2.87 9.73
C SER A 153 -1.27 -4.16 10.53
N ILE A 154 -0.19 -4.90 10.31
CA ILE A 154 0.02 -6.17 11.03
C ILE A 154 0.32 -5.93 12.51
N GLU A 155 1.00 -4.84 12.86
CA GLU A 155 1.21 -4.43 14.24
C GLU A 155 -0.11 -4.03 14.92
N CYS A 156 -1.00 -3.31 14.21
CA CYS A 156 -2.35 -3.02 14.68
C CYS A 156 -3.13 -4.31 14.96
N VAL A 157 -3.18 -5.24 14.00
CA VAL A 157 -3.88 -6.52 14.14
C VAL A 157 -3.33 -7.31 15.32
N LEU A 158 -2.02 -7.59 15.36
CA LEU A 158 -1.42 -8.41 16.42
C LEU A 158 -1.62 -7.79 17.82
N TYR A 159 -1.52 -6.47 17.93
CA TYR A 159 -1.71 -5.80 19.22
C TYR A 159 -3.18 -5.79 19.66
N LEU A 160 -4.12 -5.44 18.78
CA LEU A 160 -5.56 -5.46 19.08
C LEU A 160 -6.04 -6.89 19.40
N TRP A 161 -5.52 -7.89 18.70
CA TRP A 161 -5.83 -9.30 18.96
C TRP A 161 -5.28 -9.77 20.29
N THR A 162 -4.06 -9.33 20.66
CA THR A 162 -3.51 -9.58 21.99
C THR A 162 -4.43 -8.98 23.06
N LEU A 163 -4.89 -7.73 22.89
CA LEU A 163 -5.84 -7.12 23.83
C LEU A 163 -7.18 -7.87 23.86
N LYS A 164 -7.65 -8.41 22.72
CA LYS A 164 -8.85 -9.25 22.67
C LYS A 164 -8.71 -10.55 23.49
N ILE A 165 -7.54 -11.19 23.45
CA ILE A 165 -7.23 -12.38 24.27
C ILE A 165 -7.23 -12.03 25.76
N TRP A 166 -6.65 -10.88 26.14
CA TRP A 166 -6.59 -10.43 27.53
C TRP A 166 -7.94 -10.04 28.09
N TYR A 167 -8.72 -9.30 27.30
CA TYR A 167 -9.90 -8.58 27.74
C TYR A 167 -11.16 -8.99 26.94
N PRO A 168 -11.48 -10.29 26.79
CA PRO A 168 -12.50 -10.75 25.85
C PRO A 168 -13.91 -10.21 26.13
N LYS A 169 -14.19 -9.84 27.39
CA LYS A 169 -15.48 -9.31 27.85
C LYS A 169 -15.56 -7.78 27.89
N THR A 170 -14.45 -7.09 27.69
CA THR A 170 -14.36 -5.61 27.78
C THR A 170 -13.72 -4.97 26.54
N PHE A 171 -13.16 -5.76 25.63
CA PHE A 171 -12.53 -5.30 24.40
C PHE A 171 -13.21 -5.96 23.20
N PHE A 172 -13.88 -5.14 22.39
CA PHE A 172 -14.74 -5.60 21.30
C PHE A 172 -14.24 -5.04 19.96
N LEU A 173 -14.23 -5.91 18.96
CA LEU A 173 -13.76 -5.63 17.60
C LEU A 173 -14.90 -5.99 16.64
N LEU A 174 -15.31 -5.04 15.81
CA LEU A 174 -16.22 -5.30 14.69
C LEU A 174 -15.45 -5.47 13.39
N ARG A 175 -16.12 -6.01 12.38
CA ARG A 175 -15.59 -6.11 11.03
C ARG A 175 -15.86 -4.81 10.27
N GLY A 176 -14.82 -4.25 9.65
CA GLY A 176 -14.93 -3.21 8.62
C GLY A 176 -14.91 -3.80 7.22
N ASN A 177 -14.95 -2.94 6.20
CA ASN A 177 -14.90 -3.39 4.81
C ASN A 177 -13.51 -3.84 4.39
N HIS A 178 -12.45 -3.30 5.00
CA HIS A 178 -11.06 -3.67 4.73
C HIS A 178 -10.67 -5.05 5.28
N GLU A 179 -11.43 -5.61 6.23
CA GLU A 179 -11.18 -6.96 6.76
C GLU A 179 -11.69 -8.07 5.82
N CYS A 180 -11.22 -8.06 4.57
CA CYS A 180 -11.51 -9.07 3.55
C CYS A 180 -10.35 -9.27 2.57
N ARG A 181 -10.34 -10.44 1.90
CA ARG A 181 -9.29 -10.77 0.91
C ARG A 181 -9.28 -9.79 -0.25
N HIS A 182 -10.45 -9.38 -0.71
CA HIS A 182 -10.60 -8.53 -1.89
C HIS A 182 -9.88 -7.18 -1.75
N LEU A 183 -10.07 -6.50 -0.62
CA LEU A 183 -9.43 -5.19 -0.39
C LEU A 183 -7.96 -5.35 -0.05
N THR A 184 -7.62 -6.30 0.82
CA THR A 184 -6.24 -6.48 1.29
C THR A 184 -5.27 -7.00 0.22
N ASP A 185 -5.79 -7.69 -0.81
CA ASP A 185 -5.03 -8.07 -2.00
C ASP A 185 -4.85 -6.89 -2.97
N TYR A 186 -5.86 -6.02 -3.08
CA TYR A 186 -5.81 -4.84 -3.93
C TYR A 186 -4.88 -3.75 -3.37
N PHE A 187 -4.95 -3.51 -2.06
CA PHE A 187 -4.15 -2.53 -1.34
C PHE A 187 -2.83 -3.15 -0.85
N THR A 188 -2.45 -2.92 0.40
CA THR A 188 -1.08 -3.09 0.87
C THR A 188 -0.95 -4.18 1.93
N PHE A 189 -2.03 -4.61 2.59
CA PHE A 189 -1.92 -5.53 3.72
C PHE A 189 -1.37 -6.91 3.35
N ARG A 190 -1.74 -7.48 2.19
CA ARG A 190 -1.15 -8.75 1.73
C ARG A 190 0.34 -8.62 1.49
N VAL A 191 0.77 -7.53 0.86
CA VAL A 191 2.20 -7.25 0.62
C VAL A 191 2.94 -7.01 1.93
N GLU A 192 2.33 -6.30 2.88
CA GLU A 192 2.86 -6.08 4.22
C GLU A 192 3.14 -7.41 4.93
N CYS A 193 2.17 -8.33 4.95
CA CYS A 193 2.31 -9.65 5.55
C CYS A 193 3.46 -10.43 4.92
N ARG A 194 3.55 -10.46 3.58
CA ARG A 194 4.65 -11.16 2.87
C ARG A 194 6.03 -10.54 3.14
N ARG A 195 6.10 -9.25 3.42
CA ARG A 195 7.36 -8.52 3.64
C ARG A 195 7.84 -8.60 5.08
N LYS A 196 6.91 -8.59 6.03
CA LYS A 196 7.22 -8.63 7.47
C LYS A 196 7.24 -10.06 8.02
N TYR A 197 6.40 -10.93 7.47
CA TYR A 197 6.18 -12.31 7.90
C TYR A 197 6.08 -13.24 6.68
N SER A 198 4.91 -13.81 6.39
CA SER A 198 4.67 -14.80 5.35
C SER A 198 3.25 -14.70 4.78
N GLU A 199 2.99 -15.42 3.68
CA GLU A 199 1.62 -15.61 3.16
C GLU A 199 0.74 -16.39 4.16
N ARG A 200 1.33 -17.30 4.94
CA ARG A 200 0.61 -18.07 5.98
C ARG A 200 0.04 -17.15 7.07
N ILE A 201 0.76 -16.10 7.47
CA ILE A 201 0.22 -15.07 8.37
C ILE A 201 -0.95 -14.32 7.72
N TYR A 202 -0.83 -13.97 6.45
CA TYR A 202 -1.93 -13.31 5.73
C TYR A 202 -3.19 -14.16 5.73
N ASP A 203 -3.09 -15.44 5.36
CA ASP A 203 -4.21 -16.37 5.35
C ASP A 203 -4.85 -16.55 6.73
N ALA A 204 -4.03 -16.64 7.79
CA ALA A 204 -4.52 -16.69 9.17
C ALA A 204 -5.27 -15.41 9.58
N CYS A 205 -4.80 -14.24 9.15
CA CYS A 205 -5.54 -12.97 9.32
C CYS A 205 -6.90 -13.02 8.61
N MET A 206 -6.97 -13.54 7.39
CA MET A 206 -8.23 -13.62 6.64
C MET A 206 -9.26 -14.54 7.31
N ASP A 207 -8.81 -15.67 7.84
CA ASP A 207 -9.66 -16.58 8.61
C ASP A 207 -10.15 -15.91 9.90
N SER A 208 -9.28 -15.15 10.57
CA SER A 208 -9.65 -14.37 11.74
C SER A 208 -10.64 -13.24 11.41
N PHE A 209 -10.47 -12.57 10.27
CA PHE A 209 -11.35 -11.49 9.82
C PHE A 209 -12.76 -12.00 9.54
N CYS A 210 -12.89 -13.22 9.03
CA CYS A 210 -14.19 -13.88 8.88
C CYS A 210 -14.89 -14.17 10.22
N ALA A 211 -14.17 -14.18 11.35
CA ALA A 211 -14.75 -14.39 12.67
C ALA A 211 -15.26 -13.10 13.33
N LEU A 212 -14.85 -11.93 12.86
CA LEU A 212 -15.23 -10.63 13.44
C LEU A 212 -16.75 -10.41 13.41
N PRO A 213 -17.38 -10.05 14.54
CA PRO A 213 -18.77 -9.61 14.61
C PRO A 213 -19.10 -8.45 13.67
N LEU A 214 -20.35 -8.35 13.24
CA LEU A 214 -20.78 -7.37 12.23
C LEU A 214 -21.38 -6.09 12.82
N ALA A 215 -21.90 -6.16 14.05
CA ALA A 215 -22.53 -5.04 14.71
C ALA A 215 -22.42 -5.15 16.24
N ALA A 216 -22.74 -4.07 16.94
CA ALA A 216 -22.94 -4.07 18.38
C ALA A 216 -24.19 -3.27 18.78
N VAL A 217 -24.83 -3.69 19.85
CA VAL A 217 -25.83 -2.90 20.57
C VAL A 217 -25.18 -2.37 21.83
N MET A 218 -24.89 -1.08 21.82
CA MET A 218 -24.27 -0.38 22.94
C MET A 218 -25.33 0.22 23.86
N ASN A 219 -25.24 -0.09 25.15
CA ASN A 219 -26.12 0.36 26.23
C ASN A 219 -27.62 0.19 25.94
N LYS A 220 -28.01 -0.79 25.10
CA LYS A 220 -29.38 -1.01 24.59
C LYS A 220 -29.99 0.19 23.85
N GLN A 221 -29.18 1.21 23.54
CA GLN A 221 -29.62 2.51 23.04
C GLN A 221 -29.02 2.85 21.68
N PHE A 222 -27.85 2.29 21.37
CA PHE A 222 -27.10 2.65 20.17
C PHE A 222 -26.86 1.41 19.33
N PHE A 223 -27.11 1.54 18.04
CA PHE A 223 -26.73 0.54 17.06
C PHE A 223 -25.38 0.94 16.47
N CYS A 224 -24.37 0.11 16.68
CA CYS A 224 -23.00 0.34 16.24
C CYS A 224 -22.66 -0.62 15.10
N VAL A 225 -22.13 -0.08 14.01
CA VAL A 225 -21.81 -0.83 12.78
C VAL A 225 -20.66 -0.13 12.07
N HIS A 226 -19.93 -0.82 11.19
CA HIS A 226 -18.89 -0.16 10.39
C HIS A 226 -19.48 0.84 9.42
N GLY A 227 -20.16 0.36 8.37
CA GLY A 227 -20.79 1.14 7.31
C GLY A 227 -22.11 1.74 7.75
N GLY A 228 -23.22 1.03 7.55
CA GLY A 228 -24.54 1.60 7.82
C GLY A 228 -25.73 0.68 7.65
N LEU A 229 -26.83 1.24 7.14
CA LEU A 229 -28.11 0.56 7.03
C LEU A 229 -28.28 -0.10 5.66
N SER A 230 -29.15 -1.11 5.61
CA SER A 230 -29.51 -1.83 4.38
C SER A 230 -31.01 -1.78 4.13
N PRO A 231 -31.48 -1.81 2.87
CA PRO A 231 -32.89 -2.08 2.57
C PRO A 231 -33.36 -3.44 3.10
N GLU A 232 -32.46 -4.42 3.28
CA GLU A 232 -32.74 -5.73 3.85
C GLU A 232 -32.69 -5.73 5.40
N LEU A 233 -32.23 -4.64 6.02
CA LEU A 233 -32.15 -4.51 7.47
C LEU A 233 -33.44 -3.91 8.03
N GLN A 234 -34.34 -4.75 8.52
CA GLN A 234 -35.55 -4.28 9.19
C GLN A 234 -35.41 -4.32 10.71
N THR A 235 -34.86 -5.41 11.24
CA THR A 235 -34.66 -5.65 12.67
C THR A 235 -33.30 -6.30 12.96
N LEU A 236 -32.90 -6.33 14.23
CA LEU A 236 -31.67 -7.03 14.64
C LEU A 236 -31.67 -8.53 14.31
N ASP A 237 -32.85 -9.16 14.24
CA ASP A 237 -32.94 -10.59 13.90
C ASP A 237 -32.45 -10.90 12.48
N ASP A 238 -32.47 -9.90 11.59
CA ASP A 238 -31.95 -10.06 10.22
C ASP A 238 -30.43 -10.24 10.25
N ILE A 239 -29.73 -9.50 11.11
CA ILE A 239 -28.27 -9.64 11.29
C ILE A 239 -27.93 -10.93 12.05
N ARG A 240 -28.73 -11.33 13.05
CA ARG A 240 -28.50 -12.58 13.81
C ARG A 240 -28.55 -13.83 12.92
N LYS A 241 -29.31 -13.81 11.83
CA LYS A 241 -29.46 -14.93 10.89
C LYS A 241 -28.33 -15.04 9.86
N LEU A 242 -27.48 -14.02 9.73
CA LEU A 242 -26.38 -14.03 8.76
C LEU A 242 -25.33 -15.08 9.12
N ASN A 243 -24.85 -15.81 8.11
CA ASN A 243 -23.56 -16.51 8.24
C ASN A 243 -22.43 -15.50 7.94
N ARG A 244 -21.75 -15.03 8.98
CA ARG A 244 -20.63 -14.07 8.87
C ARG A 244 -19.28 -14.72 8.54
N PHE A 245 -19.14 -16.03 8.75
CA PHE A 245 -17.88 -16.79 8.61
C PHE A 245 -17.53 -17.08 7.15
N ARG A 246 -17.33 -16.00 6.38
CA ARG A 246 -17.05 -16.01 4.95
C ARG A 246 -16.52 -14.65 4.51
N GLU A 247 -16.00 -14.58 3.29
CA GLU A 247 -15.75 -13.31 2.63
C GLU A 247 -17.07 -12.50 2.47
N PRO A 248 -17.03 -11.17 2.67
CA PRO A 248 -18.18 -10.32 2.42
C PRO A 248 -18.61 -10.47 0.95
N PRO A 249 -19.92 -10.66 0.69
CA PRO A 249 -20.43 -10.67 -0.68
C PRO A 249 -20.34 -9.26 -1.30
N THR A 250 -20.44 -9.16 -2.62
CA THR A 250 -20.49 -7.86 -3.31
C THR A 250 -21.85 -7.15 -3.20
N SER A 251 -22.88 -7.83 -2.70
CA SER A 251 -24.23 -7.28 -2.46
C SER A 251 -24.96 -8.00 -1.32
N GLY A 252 -26.08 -7.42 -0.88
CA GLY A 252 -26.94 -7.94 0.19
C GLY A 252 -26.54 -7.45 1.57
N LEU A 253 -27.32 -7.83 2.59
CA LEU A 253 -27.23 -7.25 3.94
C LEU A 253 -25.80 -7.19 4.54
N MET A 254 -24.99 -8.25 4.40
CA MET A 254 -23.63 -8.25 4.93
C MET A 254 -22.71 -7.25 4.21
N CYS A 255 -22.87 -7.06 2.90
CA CYS A 255 -22.16 -6.03 2.16
C CYS A 255 -22.58 -4.65 2.68
N ASP A 256 -23.89 -4.43 2.79
CA ASP A 256 -24.44 -3.12 3.14
C ASP A 256 -24.04 -2.67 4.56
N LEU A 257 -24.02 -3.58 5.53
CA LEU A 257 -23.54 -3.29 6.89
C LEU A 257 -22.09 -2.74 6.89
N LEU A 258 -21.26 -3.18 5.94
CA LEU A 258 -19.85 -2.79 5.85
C LEU A 258 -19.63 -1.58 4.93
N TRP A 259 -20.50 -1.35 3.94
CA TRP A 259 -20.25 -0.40 2.83
C TRP A 259 -21.28 0.73 2.68
N ALA A 260 -22.40 0.69 3.38
CA ALA A 260 -23.43 1.72 3.21
C ALA A 260 -23.00 3.05 3.85
N ASP A 261 -23.30 4.16 3.17
CA ASP A 261 -22.99 5.52 3.62
C ASP A 261 -24.28 6.34 3.81
N PRO A 262 -24.30 7.36 4.68
CA PRO A 262 -25.35 8.37 4.63
C PRO A 262 -25.27 9.16 3.32
N ILE A 263 -26.42 9.56 2.76
CA ILE A 263 -26.44 10.44 1.58
C ILE A 263 -25.75 11.79 1.88
N GLU A 264 -25.10 12.42 0.89
CA GLU A 264 -24.32 13.64 1.09
C GLU A 264 -25.10 14.77 1.79
N ASN A 265 -26.35 14.99 1.37
CA ASN A 265 -27.28 15.96 1.95
C ASN A 265 -28.21 15.36 3.02
N PHE A 266 -27.71 14.41 3.82
CA PHE A 266 -28.47 13.72 4.86
C PHE A 266 -29.20 14.70 5.79
N GLY A 267 -30.52 14.54 5.89
CA GLY A 267 -31.41 15.42 6.64
C GLY A 267 -32.02 16.56 5.83
N ASP A 268 -31.46 16.92 4.67
CA ASP A 268 -32.01 17.94 3.77
C ASP A 268 -32.33 17.33 2.38
N GLU A 269 -32.78 16.08 2.39
CA GLU A 269 -33.14 15.35 1.18
C GLU A 269 -34.39 15.93 0.50
N ARG A 270 -34.35 16.02 -0.83
CA ARG A 270 -35.50 16.43 -1.65
C ARG A 270 -36.34 15.24 -2.13
N SER A 271 -35.74 14.06 -2.22
CA SER A 271 -36.44 12.82 -2.60
C SER A 271 -36.97 12.10 -1.37
N GLY A 272 -38.11 11.42 -1.49
CA GLY A 272 -38.68 10.58 -0.42
C GLY A 272 -38.16 9.14 -0.42
N GLN A 273 -37.01 8.88 -1.06
CA GLN A 273 -36.44 7.54 -1.14
C GLN A 273 -35.64 7.22 0.13
N SER A 274 -35.80 6.00 0.67
CA SER A 274 -35.06 5.56 1.85
C SER A 274 -33.62 5.17 1.53
N PHE A 275 -33.40 4.57 0.36
CA PHE A 275 -32.12 4.04 -0.09
C PHE A 275 -31.90 4.38 -1.57
N VAL A 276 -30.68 4.75 -1.92
CA VAL A 276 -30.23 5.07 -3.28
C VAL A 276 -28.93 4.32 -3.54
N HIS A 277 -28.64 3.88 -4.77
CA HIS A 277 -27.37 3.21 -5.07
C HIS A 277 -26.17 4.09 -4.70
N ASN A 278 -25.19 3.52 -3.99
CA ASN A 278 -23.97 4.23 -3.60
C ASN A 278 -22.96 4.24 -4.75
N HIS A 279 -23.00 5.31 -5.53
CA HIS A 279 -22.09 5.49 -6.66
C HIS A 279 -20.66 5.88 -6.25
N VAL A 280 -20.45 6.33 -5.01
CA VAL A 280 -19.11 6.63 -4.46
C VAL A 280 -18.40 5.33 -4.14
N ARG A 281 -19.09 4.35 -3.54
CA ARG A 281 -18.52 3.03 -3.24
C ARG A 281 -18.57 2.08 -4.44
N GLY A 282 -19.50 2.26 -5.37
CA GLY A 282 -19.72 1.35 -6.50
C GLY A 282 -20.43 0.04 -6.13
N CYS A 283 -20.86 -0.10 -4.88
CA CYS A 283 -21.68 -1.17 -4.33
C CYS A 283 -22.51 -0.61 -3.17
N SER A 284 -23.45 -1.39 -2.60
CA SER A 284 -24.28 -0.96 -1.46
C SER A 284 -25.13 0.30 -1.77
N TYR A 285 -25.58 1.00 -0.72
CA TYR A 285 -26.56 2.07 -0.77
C TYR A 285 -26.14 3.29 0.04
N PHE A 286 -26.54 4.46 -0.45
CA PHE A 286 -26.77 5.63 0.37
C PHE A 286 -28.08 5.48 1.13
N TYR A 287 -28.06 5.65 2.45
CA TYR A 287 -29.27 5.67 3.28
C TYR A 287 -29.60 7.09 3.74
N THR A 288 -30.89 7.39 3.86
CA THR A 288 -31.37 8.75 4.18
C THR A 288 -31.73 8.94 5.65
N TYR A 289 -31.95 10.20 6.05
CA TYR A 289 -32.46 10.57 7.38
C TYR A 289 -33.78 9.86 7.69
N GLN A 290 -34.66 9.74 6.69
CA GLN A 290 -35.92 9.03 6.83
C GLN A 290 -35.70 7.54 7.13
N ALA A 291 -34.83 6.86 6.38
CA ALA A 291 -34.50 5.45 6.60
C ALA A 291 -33.93 5.22 8.01
N THR A 292 -33.03 6.12 8.42
CA THR A 292 -32.40 6.07 9.74
C THR A 292 -33.44 6.23 10.85
N CYS A 293 -34.30 7.24 10.77
CA CYS A 293 -35.35 7.45 11.77
C CYS A 293 -36.33 6.28 11.87
N GLN A 294 -36.71 5.68 10.73
CA GLN A 294 -37.58 4.50 10.70
C GLN A 294 -36.95 3.29 11.38
N PHE A 295 -35.67 3.03 11.09
CA PHE A 295 -34.92 1.93 11.73
C PHE A 295 -34.79 2.13 13.25
N LEU A 296 -34.42 3.35 13.68
CA LEU A 296 -34.27 3.70 15.09
C LEU A 296 -35.58 3.55 15.85
N GLU A 297 -36.68 4.07 15.32
CA GLU A 297 -38.00 3.97 15.95
C GLU A 297 -38.45 2.51 16.08
N ARG A 298 -38.32 1.73 15.00
CA ARG A 298 -38.73 0.33 15.00
C ARG A 298 -37.96 -0.51 16.01
N ASN A 299 -36.65 -0.29 16.11
CA ASN A 299 -35.76 -1.06 16.97
C ASN A 299 -35.52 -0.42 18.34
N LYS A 300 -36.18 0.70 18.63
CA LYS A 300 -36.11 1.44 19.90
C LYS A 300 -34.69 1.93 20.25
N PHE A 301 -33.95 2.38 19.24
CA PHE A 301 -32.64 2.99 19.39
C PHE A 301 -32.71 4.51 19.36
N LEU A 302 -31.68 5.15 19.90
CA LEU A 302 -31.51 6.60 19.90
C LEU A 302 -30.65 7.10 18.73
N CYS A 303 -29.62 6.34 18.34
CA CYS A 303 -28.65 6.75 17.34
C CYS A 303 -27.94 5.53 16.72
N VAL A 304 -27.59 5.66 15.44
CA VAL A 304 -26.62 4.79 14.76
C VAL A 304 -25.23 5.40 14.91
N ILE A 305 -24.25 4.63 15.39
CA ILE A 305 -22.84 5.04 15.49
C ILE A 305 -22.03 4.22 14.49
N ARG A 306 -21.29 4.88 13.61
CA ARG A 306 -20.59 4.26 12.49
C ARG A 306 -19.25 4.91 12.16
N ALA A 307 -18.44 4.30 11.28
CA ALA A 307 -17.07 4.71 10.96
C ALA A 307 -16.81 5.02 9.47
N HIS A 308 -15.98 4.30 8.70
CA HIS A 308 -15.82 4.22 7.21
C HIS A 308 -15.60 5.51 6.35
N GLU A 309 -16.01 6.69 6.82
CA GLU A 309 -15.86 7.94 6.08
C GLU A 309 -14.98 8.90 6.88
N ALA A 310 -13.82 9.24 6.31
CA ALA A 310 -12.91 10.22 6.90
C ALA A 310 -13.63 11.54 7.23
N GLN A 311 -13.32 12.11 8.39
CA GLN A 311 -13.87 13.39 8.86
C GLN A 311 -12.74 14.32 9.26
N ASP A 312 -12.77 15.58 8.82
CA ASP A 312 -11.76 16.59 9.17
C ASP A 312 -11.61 16.77 10.70
N ALA A 313 -12.74 16.78 11.42
CA ALA A 313 -12.76 16.85 12.88
C ALA A 313 -12.58 15.48 13.58
N GLY A 314 -12.43 14.38 12.83
CA GLY A 314 -12.44 13.01 13.35
C GLY A 314 -13.82 12.49 13.75
N TYR A 315 -14.87 13.31 13.62
CA TYR A 315 -16.25 12.88 13.84
C TYR A 315 -17.24 13.77 13.08
N ARG A 316 -18.48 13.29 12.92
CA ARG A 316 -19.61 14.07 12.43
C ARG A 316 -20.89 13.68 13.15
N MET A 317 -21.60 14.67 13.70
CA MET A 317 -22.97 14.50 14.19
C MET A 317 -23.94 14.92 13.11
N TYR A 318 -24.89 14.05 12.77
CA TYR A 318 -25.90 14.34 11.75
C TYR A 318 -27.18 14.92 12.38
N ARG A 319 -28.16 15.22 11.53
CA ARG A 319 -29.46 15.77 11.92
C ARG A 319 -30.08 15.00 13.10
N LYS A 320 -30.63 15.74 14.07
CA LYS A 320 -31.31 15.17 15.23
C LYS A 320 -32.63 14.53 14.84
N ALA A 321 -32.92 13.36 15.38
CA ALA A 321 -34.25 12.76 15.27
C ALA A 321 -35.28 13.64 15.99
N THR A 322 -36.39 13.96 15.33
CA THR A 322 -37.42 14.85 15.87
C THR A 322 -38.03 14.37 17.20
N LYS A 323 -38.16 13.04 17.38
CA LYS A 323 -38.77 12.45 18.57
C LYS A 323 -37.87 12.48 19.81
N THR A 324 -36.57 12.24 19.63
CA THR A 324 -35.62 12.12 20.75
C THR A 324 -34.79 13.39 20.96
N ASN A 325 -34.79 14.31 19.99
CA ASN A 325 -33.94 15.49 19.95
C ASN A 325 -32.42 15.17 20.12
N PHE A 326 -32.03 13.95 19.72
CA PHE A 326 -30.66 13.44 19.75
C PHE A 326 -30.19 13.17 18.31
N PRO A 327 -28.89 13.35 17.98
CA PRO A 327 -28.36 13.01 16.66
C PRO A 327 -28.76 11.58 16.27
N CYS A 328 -29.44 11.41 15.13
CA CYS A 328 -29.89 10.07 14.71
C CYS A 328 -28.74 9.21 14.17
N LEU A 329 -27.67 9.85 13.73
CA LEU A 329 -26.48 9.23 13.16
C LEU A 329 -25.23 9.98 13.65
N MET A 330 -24.17 9.22 13.90
CA MET A 330 -22.84 9.74 14.21
C MET A 330 -21.78 8.95 13.45
N THR A 331 -20.89 9.66 12.76
CA THR A 331 -19.65 9.10 12.20
C THR A 331 -18.49 9.37 13.15
N ILE A 332 -17.68 8.36 13.44
CA ILE A 332 -16.43 8.46 14.21
C ILE A 332 -15.27 7.95 13.37
N PHE A 333 -14.17 8.68 13.34
CA PHE A 333 -12.99 8.35 12.53
C PHE A 333 -11.74 8.52 13.39
N SER A 334 -10.92 7.46 13.49
CA SER A 334 -9.87 7.38 14.50
C SER A 334 -8.44 7.36 13.92
N ALA A 335 -8.29 7.64 12.63
CA ALA A 335 -7.00 7.80 11.94
C ALA A 335 -6.69 9.30 11.68
N PRO A 336 -5.82 9.95 12.47
CA PRO A 336 -5.48 11.36 12.29
C PRO A 336 -4.46 11.53 11.15
N ASN A 337 -4.47 12.68 10.47
CA ASN A 337 -3.65 12.93 9.29
C ASN A 337 -3.64 11.73 8.33
N TYR A 338 -4.84 11.24 8.00
CA TYR A 338 -5.01 10.05 7.21
C TYR A 338 -4.21 10.11 5.90
N LEU A 339 -3.54 9.01 5.56
CA LEU A 339 -2.61 8.90 4.41
C LEU A 339 -1.45 9.91 4.41
N ASP A 340 -1.12 10.49 5.56
CA ASP A 340 -0.12 11.55 5.74
C ASP A 340 -0.42 12.86 4.99
N VAL A 341 -1.61 13.00 4.39
CA VAL A 341 -1.97 14.14 3.52
C VAL A 341 -3.29 14.82 3.90
N TYR A 342 -4.24 14.11 4.52
CA TYR A 342 -5.56 14.69 4.82
C TYR A 342 -5.51 15.77 5.89
N ASN A 343 -4.50 15.76 6.76
CA ASN A 343 -4.32 16.69 7.88
C ASN A 343 -5.54 16.80 8.82
N ASN A 344 -6.41 15.79 8.82
CA ASN A 344 -7.57 15.71 9.69
C ASN A 344 -7.17 15.39 11.13
N LYS A 345 -8.07 15.71 12.07
CA LYS A 345 -8.04 15.15 13.41
C LYS A 345 -8.65 13.74 13.41
N ALA A 346 -8.29 12.96 14.41
CA ALA A 346 -9.03 11.77 14.80
C ALA A 346 -9.87 12.06 16.04
N ALA A 347 -10.85 11.19 16.32
CA ALA A 347 -11.57 11.22 17.58
C ALA A 347 -11.94 9.82 18.07
N VAL A 348 -12.23 9.74 19.37
CA VAL A 348 -12.94 8.63 20.01
C VAL A 348 -14.14 9.16 20.79
N VAL A 349 -15.16 8.32 20.94
CA VAL A 349 -16.35 8.63 21.74
C VAL A 349 -16.26 7.90 23.07
N LYS A 350 -16.14 8.65 24.17
CA LYS A 350 -16.29 8.09 25.51
C LYS A 350 -17.73 8.26 25.97
N TYR A 351 -18.42 7.14 26.22
CA TYR A 351 -19.78 7.13 26.72
C TYR A 351 -19.84 6.62 28.16
N GLU A 352 -20.15 7.52 29.09
CA GLU A 352 -20.30 7.26 30.53
C GLU A 352 -21.65 7.83 31.02
N GLY A 353 -22.73 7.51 30.30
CA GLY A 353 -24.05 8.16 30.45
C GLY A 353 -24.17 9.50 29.73
N THR A 354 -23.05 10.13 29.39
CA THR A 354 -22.95 11.30 28.51
C THR A 354 -21.93 11.04 27.40
N PHE A 355 -22.14 11.63 26.22
CA PHE A 355 -21.19 11.56 25.11
C PHE A 355 -20.08 12.58 25.30
N ASN A 356 -18.84 12.10 25.41
CA ASN A 356 -17.65 12.94 25.41
C ASN A 356 -16.77 12.57 24.22
N ILE A 357 -16.67 13.47 23.25
CA ILE A 357 -15.82 13.27 22.08
C ILE A 357 -14.42 13.80 22.40
N ARG A 358 -13.43 12.91 22.32
CA ARG A 358 -12.02 13.26 22.54
C ARG A 358 -11.30 13.24 21.20
N GLN A 359 -10.93 14.41 20.71
CA GLN A 359 -10.16 14.57 19.49
C GLN A 359 -8.66 14.47 19.76
N PHE A 360 -7.90 14.04 18.77
CA PHE A 360 -6.44 13.97 18.82
C PHE A 360 -5.80 14.15 17.44
N ASN A 361 -4.54 14.57 17.45
CA ASN A 361 -3.73 14.79 16.25
C ASN A 361 -2.81 13.58 16.03
N CYS A 362 -2.17 13.55 14.86
CA CYS A 362 -1.24 12.50 14.47
C CYS A 362 0.04 12.49 15.31
N SER A 363 0.66 11.32 15.36
CA SER A 363 1.93 11.03 15.98
C SER A 363 2.96 10.73 14.90
N GLN A 364 4.24 11.02 15.18
CA GLN A 364 5.30 10.62 14.25
C GLN A 364 5.38 9.09 14.17
N HIS A 365 5.62 8.60 12.95
CA HIS A 365 5.89 7.20 12.69
C HIS A 365 7.13 7.05 11.79
N PRO A 366 7.78 5.87 11.80
CA PRO A 366 8.86 5.56 10.88
C PRO A 366 8.42 5.65 9.42
N TYR A 367 9.36 6.09 8.58
CA TYR A 367 9.16 6.15 7.14
C TYR A 367 9.38 4.78 6.51
N TRP A 368 8.56 4.48 5.51
CA TRP A 368 8.64 3.29 4.67
C TRP A 368 8.45 3.71 3.22
N LEU A 369 9.29 3.16 2.33
CA LEU A 369 9.10 3.34 0.90
C LEU A 369 7.81 2.65 0.44
N PRO A 370 7.19 3.14 -0.66
CA PRO A 370 5.93 2.58 -1.15
C PRO A 370 5.97 1.08 -1.38
N ASN A 371 4.93 0.39 -0.92
CA ASN A 371 4.79 -1.08 -0.99
C ASN A 371 5.97 -1.84 -0.35
N PHE A 372 6.59 -1.27 0.69
CA PHE A 372 7.70 -1.87 1.43
C PHE A 372 8.90 -2.21 0.55
N MET A 373 9.19 -1.35 -0.44
CA MET A 373 10.36 -1.49 -1.30
C MET A 373 11.65 -1.26 -0.50
N ASP A 374 12.68 -2.07 -0.74
CA ASP A 374 14.00 -1.84 -0.15
C ASP A 374 14.78 -0.77 -0.92
N ALA A 375 15.78 -0.19 -0.26
CA ALA A 375 16.56 0.91 -0.83
C ALA A 375 17.34 0.51 -2.10
N PHE A 376 17.73 -0.76 -2.27
CA PHE A 376 18.40 -1.21 -3.49
C PHE A 376 17.41 -1.29 -4.65
N SER A 377 16.27 -1.94 -4.46
CA SER A 377 15.21 -2.01 -5.47
C SER A 377 14.78 -0.61 -5.93
N TRP A 378 14.73 0.35 -5.01
CA TRP A 378 14.38 1.73 -5.32
C TRP A 378 15.47 2.50 -6.07
N SER A 379 16.74 2.37 -5.66
CA SER A 379 17.83 3.20 -6.18
C SER A 379 18.57 2.60 -7.38
N LEU A 380 18.57 1.28 -7.55
CA LEU A 380 19.34 0.59 -8.59
C LEU A 380 18.99 1.04 -10.02
N PRO A 381 17.72 1.29 -10.39
CA PRO A 381 17.38 1.84 -11.70
C PRO A 381 18.04 3.20 -11.94
N PHE A 382 18.04 4.08 -10.93
CA PHE A 382 18.66 5.39 -11.01
C PHE A 382 20.19 5.31 -11.11
N VAL A 383 20.82 4.48 -10.28
CA VAL A 383 22.28 4.28 -10.32
C VAL A 383 22.71 3.76 -11.68
N GLY A 384 22.02 2.73 -12.20
CA GLY A 384 22.33 2.17 -13.52
C GLY A 384 22.21 3.20 -14.63
N GLU A 385 21.19 4.05 -14.59
CA GLU A 385 21.01 5.12 -15.58
C GLU A 385 22.17 6.12 -15.51
N LYS A 386 22.50 6.64 -14.32
CA LYS A 386 23.55 7.66 -14.19
C LYS A 386 24.94 7.14 -14.55
N ILE A 387 25.24 5.89 -14.23
CA ILE A 387 26.49 5.25 -14.67
C ILE A 387 26.49 5.13 -16.20
N ALA A 388 25.38 4.72 -16.81
CA ALA A 388 25.29 4.63 -18.25
C ALA A 388 25.42 6.01 -18.92
N ASP A 389 24.77 7.05 -18.41
CA ASP A 389 24.90 8.43 -18.87
C ASP A 389 26.35 8.92 -18.80
N MET A 390 27.03 8.65 -17.68
CA MET A 390 28.44 9.00 -17.48
C MET A 390 29.32 8.27 -18.50
N LEU A 391 29.10 6.97 -18.70
CA LEU A 391 29.86 6.19 -19.68
C LEU A 391 29.59 6.67 -21.11
N VAL A 392 28.35 7.05 -21.46
CA VAL A 392 28.04 7.67 -22.74
C VAL A 392 28.79 9.00 -22.90
N ALA A 393 28.78 9.85 -21.86
CA ALA A 393 29.49 11.13 -21.90
C ALA A 393 31.01 10.94 -22.07
N VAL A 394 31.61 9.99 -21.35
CA VAL A 394 33.04 9.63 -21.47
C VAL A 394 33.34 9.05 -22.84
N LEU A 395 32.47 8.21 -23.41
CA LEU A 395 32.70 7.66 -24.74
C LEU A 395 32.50 8.70 -25.86
N ASN A 396 31.63 9.69 -25.63
CA ASN A 396 31.40 10.81 -26.55
C ASN A 396 32.49 11.89 -26.49
N THR A 397 33.48 11.81 -25.58
CA THR A 397 34.66 12.69 -25.65
C THR A 397 35.54 12.37 -26.85
N CYS A 398 35.41 11.17 -27.45
CA CYS A 398 35.94 10.91 -28.78
C CYS A 398 34.99 11.48 -29.83
N THR A 399 35.39 12.57 -30.47
CA THR A 399 34.58 13.25 -31.49
C THR A 399 34.39 12.35 -32.72
N GLN A 400 33.32 12.58 -33.50
CA GLN A 400 33.20 11.93 -34.81
C GLN A 400 34.42 12.21 -35.70
N GLU A 401 35.10 13.35 -35.48
CA GLU A 401 36.34 13.73 -36.15
C GLU A 401 37.54 12.85 -35.71
N GLU A 402 37.70 12.50 -34.43
CA GLU A 402 38.73 11.53 -33.99
C GLU A 402 38.46 10.09 -34.46
N LEU A 403 37.19 9.76 -34.73
CA LEU A 403 36.77 8.48 -35.33
C LEU A 403 36.87 8.48 -36.87
N ALA A 404 36.78 9.65 -37.51
CA ALA A 404 36.86 9.87 -38.96
C ALA A 404 38.28 10.20 -39.44
N GLU A 405 39.15 10.72 -38.58
CA GLU A 405 40.58 10.93 -38.83
C GLU A 405 41.32 9.58 -38.85
N THR A 406 41.08 8.80 -39.89
CA THR A 406 42.08 8.44 -40.92
C THR A 406 41.45 7.35 -41.81
N GLU A 407 40.54 7.76 -42.71
CA GLU A 407 40.38 7.08 -44.00
C GLU A 407 41.34 7.65 -45.07
N GLU A 408 41.81 8.90 -44.93
CA GLU A 408 42.63 9.55 -45.98
C GLU A 408 44.16 9.58 -45.75
N GLU A 409 44.70 9.26 -44.56
CA GLU A 409 46.16 9.31 -44.32
C GLU A 409 46.89 7.96 -44.11
N HIS A 410 46.24 6.81 -44.33
CA HIS A 410 46.90 5.50 -44.22
C HIS A 410 46.77 4.61 -45.45
N ALA A 411 47.06 5.18 -46.62
CA ALA A 411 47.37 4.40 -47.83
C ALA A 411 48.80 3.78 -47.81
N ALA A 412 49.58 3.92 -46.74
CA ALA A 412 50.92 3.34 -46.67
C ALA A 412 51.35 2.98 -45.23
N ALA A 413 51.08 1.74 -44.81
CA ALA A 413 51.98 0.85 -44.05
C ALA A 413 51.19 -0.28 -43.32
N ALA A 414 51.73 -1.50 -43.40
CA ALA A 414 51.12 -2.76 -43.00
C ALA A 414 50.91 -2.99 -41.49
N SER A 415 49.93 -2.32 -40.86
CA SER A 415 49.42 -2.70 -39.51
C SER A 415 47.89 -2.57 -39.34
N ALA A 416 47.13 -2.69 -40.43
CA ALA A 416 45.71 -2.32 -40.50
C ALA A 416 44.73 -3.18 -39.66
N ALA A 417 45.06 -4.41 -39.28
CA ALA A 417 44.11 -5.27 -38.55
C ALA A 417 43.83 -4.80 -37.11
N ALA A 418 44.85 -4.32 -36.39
CA ALA A 418 44.72 -3.90 -34.99
C ALA A 418 43.96 -2.57 -34.82
N SER A 419 44.07 -1.66 -35.80
CA SER A 419 43.38 -0.35 -35.79
C SER A 419 41.88 -0.48 -36.12
N THR A 420 41.54 -1.36 -37.06
CA THR A 420 40.14 -1.63 -37.42
C THR A 420 39.43 -2.40 -36.32
N GLU A 421 40.11 -3.36 -35.68
CA GLU A 421 39.56 -4.09 -34.54
C GLU A 421 39.35 -3.18 -33.32
N ARG A 422 40.29 -2.29 -33.02
CA ARG A 422 40.14 -1.30 -31.94
C ARG A 422 38.96 -0.36 -32.18
N ARG A 423 38.74 0.09 -33.43
CA ARG A 423 37.57 0.90 -33.82
C ARG A 423 36.26 0.11 -33.70
N ARG A 424 36.25 -1.16 -34.10
CA ARG A 424 35.10 -2.07 -33.94
C ARG A 424 34.74 -2.25 -32.47
N VAL A 425 35.73 -2.48 -31.61
CA VAL A 425 35.57 -2.62 -30.16
C VAL A 425 35.00 -1.35 -29.52
N ILE A 426 35.50 -0.17 -29.89
CA ILE A 426 34.98 1.11 -29.36
C ILE A 426 33.53 1.33 -29.80
N ARG A 427 33.21 1.11 -31.09
CA ARG A 427 31.83 1.20 -31.59
C ARG A 427 30.90 0.22 -30.88
N ASN A 428 31.33 -1.02 -30.68
CA ASN A 428 30.54 -2.03 -29.95
C ASN A 428 30.34 -1.64 -28.48
N LYS A 429 31.34 -1.05 -27.82
CA LYS A 429 31.22 -0.51 -26.47
C LYS A 429 30.24 0.66 -26.39
N ILE A 430 30.28 1.60 -27.35
CA ILE A 430 29.30 2.70 -27.44
C ILE A 430 27.88 2.16 -27.62
N LEU A 431 27.71 1.19 -28.52
CA LEU A 431 26.40 0.58 -28.76
C LEU A 431 25.90 -0.21 -27.54
N ALA A 432 26.78 -0.94 -26.86
CA ALA A 432 26.45 -1.66 -25.63
C ALA A 432 26.05 -0.70 -24.50
N VAL A 433 26.83 0.35 -24.26
CA VAL A 433 26.53 1.38 -23.25
C VAL A 433 25.24 2.13 -23.60
N GLY A 434 25.01 2.46 -24.87
CA GLY A 434 23.76 3.09 -25.32
C GLY A 434 22.53 2.16 -25.24
N ARG A 435 22.71 0.84 -25.24
CA ARG A 435 21.63 -0.13 -24.95
C ARG A 435 21.36 -0.20 -23.45
N VAL A 436 22.42 -0.28 -22.63
CA VAL A 436 22.33 -0.30 -21.16
C VAL A 436 21.70 0.98 -20.62
N SER A 437 22.09 2.14 -21.14
CA SER A 437 21.47 3.45 -20.85
C SER A 437 19.97 3.42 -21.13
N ARG A 438 19.55 2.94 -22.32
CA ARG A 438 18.13 2.79 -22.64
C ARG A 438 17.39 1.85 -21.71
N VAL A 439 17.98 0.70 -21.35
CA VAL A 439 17.36 -0.24 -20.41
C VAL A 439 17.18 0.41 -19.04
N PHE A 440 18.20 1.08 -18.50
CA PHE A 440 18.08 1.72 -17.20
C PHE A 440 17.19 2.97 -17.21
N SER A 441 17.17 3.75 -18.28
CA SER A 441 16.19 4.83 -18.42
C SER A 441 14.77 4.29 -18.45
N VAL A 442 14.51 3.17 -19.14
CA VAL A 442 13.19 2.52 -19.10
C VAL A 442 12.88 1.99 -17.69
N LEU A 443 13.83 1.32 -17.03
CA LEU A 443 13.62 0.82 -15.66
C LEU A 443 13.38 1.96 -14.66
N ARG A 444 14.06 3.09 -14.84
CA ARG A 444 13.86 4.29 -14.04
C ARG A 444 12.52 4.94 -14.36
N GLU A 445 12.17 5.15 -15.61
CA GLU A 445 10.86 5.68 -16.00
C GLU A 445 9.73 4.81 -15.43
N GLU A 446 9.86 3.49 -15.51
CA GLU A 446 8.90 2.57 -14.92
C GLU A 446 8.93 2.63 -13.39
N SER A 447 10.10 2.74 -12.75
CA SER A 447 10.23 2.89 -11.30
C SER A 447 9.69 4.22 -10.77
N GLU A 448 9.93 5.32 -11.47
CA GLU A 448 9.42 6.66 -11.17
C GLU A 448 7.93 6.71 -11.41
N ARG A 449 7.42 6.22 -12.55
CA ARG A 449 5.98 6.06 -12.79
C ARG A 449 5.36 5.22 -11.67
N VAL A 450 5.97 4.09 -11.29
CA VAL A 450 5.47 3.22 -10.23
C VAL A 450 5.53 3.89 -8.85
N SER A 451 6.59 4.63 -8.52
CA SER A 451 6.76 5.32 -7.24
C SER A 451 5.85 6.53 -7.13
N GLU A 452 5.68 7.30 -8.20
CA GLU A 452 4.76 8.43 -8.30
C GLU A 452 3.31 7.95 -8.25
N LEU A 453 2.95 6.90 -9.01
CA LEU A 453 1.62 6.27 -8.99
C LEU A 453 1.25 5.77 -7.58
N LYS A 454 2.20 5.20 -6.84
CA LYS A 454 1.97 4.62 -5.52
C LYS A 454 1.94 5.65 -4.39
N ASN A 455 2.81 6.66 -4.41
CA ASN A 455 2.85 7.71 -3.39
C ASN A 455 1.59 8.58 -3.39
N VAL A 456 0.96 8.75 -4.56
CA VAL A 456 -0.14 9.73 -4.70
C VAL A 456 -1.52 9.09 -4.67
N SER A 457 -1.64 7.75 -4.78
CA SER A 457 -2.96 7.11 -4.79
C SER A 457 -3.12 5.84 -3.95
N GLY A 458 -2.07 5.21 -3.40
CA GLY A 458 -2.25 3.86 -2.85
C GLY A 458 -2.87 2.85 -3.86
N SER A 459 -2.85 3.17 -5.17
CA SER A 459 -3.49 2.47 -6.30
C SER A 459 -2.74 2.82 -7.61
N ALA A 460 -3.22 2.39 -8.78
CA ALA A 460 -2.45 2.30 -10.02
C ALA A 460 -2.72 3.38 -11.10
N LYS A 461 -3.38 4.51 -10.81
CA LYS A 461 -3.65 5.59 -11.80
C LYS A 461 -3.62 7.00 -11.21
N LEU A 462 -3.12 7.98 -11.99
CA LEU A 462 -3.03 9.39 -11.59
C LEU A 462 -3.62 10.40 -12.60
N PRO A 463 -4.08 11.60 -12.13
CA PRO A 463 -4.59 12.68 -12.97
C PRO A 463 -3.50 13.39 -13.78
N TYR A 464 -3.84 13.74 -15.02
CA TYR A 464 -2.92 14.15 -16.10
C TYR A 464 -2.21 15.53 -15.93
N GLY A 465 -2.42 16.24 -14.82
CA GLY A 465 -2.02 17.66 -14.69
C GLY A 465 -0.88 17.98 -13.71
N THR A 466 -0.52 17.07 -12.82
CA THR A 466 0.30 17.40 -11.62
C THR A 466 1.78 17.01 -11.76
N LEU A 467 2.13 16.23 -12.79
CA LEU A 467 3.48 15.70 -13.03
C LEU A 467 4.50 16.77 -13.49
N ALA A 468 4.04 17.95 -13.92
CA ALA A 468 4.93 19.00 -14.44
C ALA A 468 5.69 19.77 -13.35
N SER A 469 5.34 19.60 -12.05
CA SER A 469 5.81 20.47 -10.97
C SER A 469 6.59 19.76 -9.85
N GLY A 470 6.89 18.46 -10.00
CA GLY A 470 7.63 17.67 -9.01
C GLY A 470 6.94 17.57 -7.63
N ALA A 471 7.68 17.10 -6.62
CA ALA A 471 7.17 16.92 -5.25
C ALA A 471 6.67 18.23 -4.60
N GLN A 472 7.25 19.38 -4.96
CA GLN A 472 6.80 20.70 -4.48
C GLN A 472 5.42 21.09 -5.05
N GLY A 473 5.16 20.84 -6.34
CA GLY A 473 3.85 21.13 -6.92
C GLY A 473 2.71 20.26 -6.40
N LEU A 474 3.00 19.07 -5.86
CA LEU A 474 2.02 18.26 -5.14
C LEU A 474 1.75 18.77 -3.72
N THR A 475 2.78 19.23 -3.02
CA THR A 475 2.65 19.83 -1.68
C THR A 475 1.81 21.11 -1.75
N ASP A 476 1.91 21.86 -2.84
CA ASP A 476 1.07 23.04 -3.10
C ASP A 476 -0.35 22.70 -3.60
N ALA A 477 -0.58 21.49 -4.11
CA ALA A 477 -1.88 21.05 -4.66
C ALA A 477 -2.82 20.43 -3.62
N ILE A 478 -2.30 19.88 -2.51
CA ILE A 478 -3.08 19.30 -1.41
C ILE A 478 -2.94 20.19 -0.18
N GLN A 479 -3.74 21.26 -0.12
CA GLN A 479 -3.72 22.19 1.02
C GLN A 479 -4.85 21.92 2.01
N THR A 480 -5.92 21.24 1.57
CA THR A 480 -7.13 21.05 2.37
C THR A 480 -7.57 19.59 2.42
N PHE A 481 -8.33 19.26 3.46
CA PHE A 481 -8.98 17.97 3.63
C PHE A 481 -9.81 17.57 2.39
N ASP A 482 -10.55 18.51 1.81
CA ASP A 482 -11.41 18.24 0.66
C ASP A 482 -10.61 17.95 -0.62
N ASP A 483 -9.40 18.50 -0.75
CA ASP A 483 -8.52 18.22 -1.90
C ASP A 483 -7.96 16.80 -1.80
N ALA A 484 -7.49 16.41 -0.61
CA ALA A 484 -7.04 15.04 -0.33
C ALA A 484 -8.16 14.03 -0.58
N ARG A 485 -9.36 14.30 -0.05
CA ARG A 485 -10.55 13.45 -0.23
C ARG A 485 -10.93 13.26 -1.70
N LYS A 486 -10.85 14.30 -2.53
CA LYS A 486 -11.16 14.20 -3.96
C LYS A 486 -10.16 13.34 -4.72
N LEU A 487 -8.88 13.42 -4.37
CA LEU A 487 -7.82 12.62 -5.00
C LEU A 487 -7.95 11.14 -4.63
N ASP A 488 -8.44 10.87 -3.42
CA ASP A 488 -8.54 9.53 -2.86
C ASP A 488 -9.87 8.81 -3.16
N ILE A 489 -10.85 9.51 -3.75
CA ILE A 489 -12.22 9.00 -3.93
C ILE A 489 -12.31 7.67 -4.69
N GLU A 490 -11.36 7.38 -5.58
CA GLU A 490 -11.33 6.12 -6.32
C GLU A 490 -10.89 4.93 -5.45
N ASN A 491 -10.12 5.18 -4.39
CA ASN A 491 -9.72 4.14 -3.43
C ASN A 491 -10.79 3.87 -2.37
N GLU A 492 -11.76 4.79 -2.26
CA GLU A 492 -12.94 4.61 -1.43
C GLU A 492 -13.98 3.68 -2.10
N ARG A 493 -13.79 3.32 -3.38
CA ARG A 493 -14.62 2.37 -4.14
C ARG A 493 -14.26 0.92 -3.84
N LEU A 494 -15.24 0.03 -3.97
CA LEU A 494 -15.00 -1.41 -4.07
C LEU A 494 -14.10 -1.68 -5.29
N PRO A 495 -12.96 -2.37 -5.13
CA PRO A 495 -12.10 -2.71 -6.25
C PRO A 495 -12.82 -3.59 -7.29
N PRO A 496 -12.46 -3.53 -8.57
CA PRO A 496 -13.02 -4.41 -9.59
C PRO A 496 -12.71 -5.88 -9.29
N ALA A 497 -13.65 -6.79 -9.59
CA ALA A 497 -13.43 -8.22 -9.44
C ALA A 497 -12.28 -8.69 -10.35
N ALA A 498 -11.42 -9.58 -9.84
CA ALA A 498 -10.40 -10.22 -10.67
C ALA A 498 -11.09 -11.08 -11.75
N GLU A 499 -10.91 -10.75 -13.03
CA GLU A 499 -11.47 -11.53 -14.14
C GLU A 499 -10.92 -12.98 -14.09
N SER A 500 -11.83 -13.97 -14.07
CA SER A 500 -11.47 -15.37 -14.26
C SER A 500 -11.00 -15.59 -15.70
N GLU A 501 -9.77 -16.07 -15.89
CA GLU A 501 -9.27 -16.37 -17.25
C GLU A 501 -10.19 -17.39 -17.95
N PRO A 502 -10.60 -17.14 -19.21
CA PRO A 502 -11.39 -18.11 -19.95
C PRO A 502 -10.53 -19.33 -20.30
N THR A 503 -10.97 -20.51 -19.84
CA THR A 503 -10.41 -21.80 -20.24
C THR A 503 -10.53 -21.97 -21.75
N SER A 504 -9.39 -22.19 -22.41
CA SER A 504 -9.31 -22.46 -23.84
C SER A 504 -9.81 -23.88 -24.15
N ASP A 505 -11.08 -24.02 -24.52
CA ASP A 505 -11.55 -25.24 -25.17
C ASP A 505 -11.39 -25.10 -26.68
N VAL A 506 -10.51 -25.95 -27.21
CA VAL A 506 -10.25 -26.15 -28.63
C VAL A 506 -11.31 -27.10 -29.18
N GLU A 507 -12.24 -26.61 -30.00
CA GLU A 507 -12.95 -27.44 -30.97
C GLU A 507 -13.05 -26.76 -32.34
N SER A 508 -12.96 -27.61 -33.36
CA SER A 508 -12.50 -27.34 -34.71
C SER A 508 -13.62 -27.30 -35.76
N ALA A 509 -13.56 -26.28 -36.64
CA ALA A 509 -13.99 -26.24 -38.06
C ALA A 509 -15.50 -26.20 -38.40
N PRO A 510 -15.93 -25.88 -39.66
CA PRO A 510 -15.32 -25.11 -40.76
C PRO A 510 -16.24 -24.00 -41.37
N SER A 511 -15.67 -23.26 -42.32
CA SER A 511 -16.11 -22.10 -43.12
C SER A 511 -17.33 -22.22 -44.07
N THR A 512 -18.03 -21.09 -44.35
CA THR A 512 -18.52 -20.69 -45.71
C THR A 512 -19.04 -19.22 -45.75
N PRO A 513 -19.02 -18.52 -46.92
CA PRO A 513 -19.22 -17.06 -47.03
C PRO A 513 -20.56 -16.63 -47.67
N GLY A 514 -21.08 -15.43 -47.34
CA GLY A 514 -22.22 -14.84 -48.07
C GLY A 514 -22.79 -13.51 -47.56
N SER A 515 -22.42 -12.42 -48.24
CA SER A 515 -23.19 -11.21 -48.63
C SER A 515 -24.21 -10.50 -47.72
N GLY A 516 -24.03 -9.19 -47.49
CA GLY A 516 -25.10 -8.23 -47.17
C GLY A 516 -24.63 -6.89 -46.55
N VAL A 517 -24.89 -5.77 -47.24
CA VAL A 517 -24.48 -4.36 -46.98
C VAL A 517 -25.39 -3.67 -45.91
N PRO A 518 -24.97 -2.58 -45.20
CA PRO A 518 -25.46 -2.21 -43.86
C PRO A 518 -26.45 -1.02 -43.84
N PRO A 519 -26.90 -0.58 -42.64
CA PRO A 519 -26.95 0.86 -42.38
C PRO A 519 -26.37 1.32 -41.02
N SER A 520 -25.52 2.35 -41.13
CA SER A 520 -25.28 3.53 -40.28
C SER A 520 -25.81 3.63 -38.84
N SER A 521 -24.89 3.76 -37.87
CA SER A 521 -24.93 4.69 -36.70
C SER A 521 -23.59 4.61 -35.90
N PRO A 522 -23.27 5.61 -35.04
CA PRO A 522 -21.94 6.23 -34.99
C PRO A 522 -20.90 5.56 -34.07
N PHE A 523 -19.64 5.90 -34.38
CA PHE A 523 -18.39 5.54 -33.72
C PHE A 523 -18.45 5.48 -32.18
N TYR A 524 -18.37 4.27 -31.63
CA TYR A 524 -17.70 4.01 -30.35
C TYR A 524 -16.35 3.37 -30.66
N LEU A 525 -15.26 4.09 -30.38
CA LEU A 525 -13.91 3.52 -30.38
C LEU A 525 -13.82 2.49 -29.26
N ARG A 526 -13.90 1.22 -29.64
CA ARG A 526 -13.58 0.05 -28.82
C ARG A 526 -12.06 -0.03 -28.69
N ASN A 527 -11.48 0.55 -27.63
CA ASN A 527 -10.12 0.19 -27.22
C ASN A 527 -10.19 -1.04 -26.32
N SER A 528 -9.79 -2.16 -26.92
CA SER A 528 -9.40 -3.39 -26.24
C SER A 528 -8.35 -3.06 -25.17
N MET A 529 -8.69 -3.21 -23.89
CA MET A 529 -7.73 -3.17 -22.79
C MET A 529 -7.44 -4.60 -22.36
N THR A 530 -6.21 -5.02 -22.61
CA THR A 530 -5.64 -6.28 -22.16
C THR A 530 -5.22 -6.13 -20.70
N ALA A 531 -6.02 -6.69 -19.79
CA ALA A 531 -5.68 -6.82 -18.37
C ALA A 531 -5.14 -8.24 -18.08
N ALA A 532 -4.33 -8.33 -17.03
CA ALA A 532 -3.78 -9.54 -16.39
C ALA A 532 -2.72 -10.40 -17.13
N SER A 533 -2.70 -10.52 -18.46
CA SER A 533 -1.69 -11.35 -19.15
C SER A 533 -0.28 -10.72 -19.22
N THR A 534 -0.13 -9.46 -18.81
CA THR A 534 1.09 -8.68 -19.05
C THR A 534 2.18 -8.86 -17.98
N ARG A 535 1.88 -9.42 -16.80
CA ARG A 535 2.87 -9.53 -15.70
C ARG A 535 3.82 -10.72 -15.81
N LYS A 536 3.36 -11.89 -16.27
CA LYS A 536 4.27 -13.02 -16.60
C LYS A 536 5.03 -12.79 -17.90
N ARG A 537 4.40 -12.09 -18.87
CA ARG A 537 5.05 -11.64 -20.10
C ARG A 537 6.08 -10.53 -19.90
N SER A 538 6.11 -9.80 -18.78
CA SER A 538 7.08 -8.71 -18.61
C SER A 538 8.49 -9.26 -18.38
N VAL A 539 8.66 -10.24 -17.50
CA VAL A 539 9.98 -10.86 -17.26
C VAL A 539 10.35 -11.81 -18.39
N ASP A 540 9.42 -12.67 -18.85
CA ASP A 540 9.69 -13.58 -19.97
C ASP A 540 9.85 -12.85 -21.30
N SER A 541 9.11 -11.77 -21.61
CA SER A 541 9.37 -11.01 -22.85
C SER A 541 10.57 -10.07 -22.74
N THR A 542 10.97 -9.67 -21.53
CA THR A 542 12.26 -8.99 -21.32
C THR A 542 13.41 -10.00 -21.48
N LEU A 543 13.27 -11.23 -20.99
CA LEU A 543 14.20 -12.34 -21.22
C LEU A 543 14.23 -12.80 -22.68
N THR A 544 13.09 -12.87 -23.37
CA THR A 544 13.02 -13.17 -24.80
C THR A 544 13.62 -12.03 -25.61
N ARG A 545 13.47 -10.76 -25.20
CA ARG A 545 14.17 -9.62 -25.83
C ARG A 545 15.66 -9.57 -25.50
N ILE A 546 16.09 -10.05 -24.33
CA ILE A 546 17.50 -10.25 -23.99
C ILE A 546 18.10 -11.39 -24.83
N ARG A 547 17.37 -12.49 -25.01
CA ARG A 547 17.75 -13.63 -25.88
C ARG A 547 17.73 -13.26 -27.37
N GLU A 548 16.71 -12.56 -27.85
CA GLU A 548 16.63 -12.04 -29.23
C GLU A 548 17.69 -10.95 -29.49
N ALA A 549 18.11 -10.19 -28.47
CA ALA A 549 19.24 -9.27 -28.55
C ALA A 549 20.61 -9.98 -28.47
N ALA A 550 20.66 -11.21 -27.95
CA ALA A 550 21.83 -12.08 -27.91
C ALA A 550 21.99 -12.92 -29.19
N ASP A 551 20.89 -13.35 -29.82
CA ASP A 551 20.86 -14.12 -31.08
C ASP A 551 21.45 -13.37 -32.30
N GLY A 552 21.73 -12.07 -32.16
CA GLY A 552 22.43 -11.25 -33.16
C GLY A 552 23.94 -11.11 -32.95
N ALA A 553 24.50 -11.72 -31.92
CA ALA A 553 25.94 -11.74 -31.66
C ALA A 553 26.52 -13.10 -32.05
N GLU A 554 27.72 -13.12 -32.61
CA GLU A 554 28.56 -14.31 -32.55
C GLU A 554 28.63 -14.78 -31.09
N HIS A 555 28.37 -16.07 -30.86
CA HIS A 555 28.34 -16.76 -29.56
C HIS A 555 29.40 -16.21 -28.58
N ASP A 556 28.96 -15.42 -27.59
CA ASP A 556 29.81 -14.94 -26.51
C ASP A 556 29.37 -15.60 -25.19
N GLU A 557 29.97 -16.76 -24.90
CA GLU A 557 29.66 -17.61 -23.74
C GLU A 557 29.76 -16.88 -22.39
N GLU A 558 30.53 -15.78 -22.30
CA GLU A 558 30.64 -15.01 -21.05
C GLU A 558 29.37 -14.21 -20.75
N PHE A 559 28.66 -13.75 -21.79
CA PHE A 559 27.42 -12.99 -21.63
C PHE A 559 26.24 -13.89 -21.25
N GLU A 560 26.18 -15.11 -21.80
CA GLU A 560 25.25 -16.15 -21.34
C GLU A 560 25.56 -16.59 -19.91
N LYS A 561 26.82 -16.80 -19.54
CA LYS A 561 27.21 -17.12 -18.16
C LYS A 561 26.84 -15.99 -17.20
N LEU A 562 26.97 -14.72 -17.59
CA LEU A 562 26.54 -13.57 -16.78
C LEU A 562 25.02 -13.49 -16.67
N ALA A 563 24.29 -13.72 -17.76
CA ALA A 563 22.83 -13.76 -17.77
C ALA A 563 22.29 -14.93 -16.92
N ASP A 564 22.92 -16.10 -16.98
CA ASP A 564 22.59 -17.27 -16.16
C ASP A 564 23.01 -17.10 -14.69
N HIS A 565 24.07 -16.34 -14.40
CA HIS A 565 24.48 -16.02 -13.02
C HIS A 565 23.52 -14.99 -12.38
N VAL A 566 23.04 -14.03 -13.17
CA VAL A 566 22.00 -13.07 -12.76
C VAL A 566 20.64 -13.78 -12.64
N ALA A 567 20.34 -14.77 -13.48
CA ALA A 567 19.14 -15.60 -13.37
C ALA A 567 19.22 -16.63 -12.22
N GLY A 568 20.41 -17.16 -11.92
CA GLY A 568 20.65 -18.17 -10.90
C GLY A 568 20.63 -17.64 -9.46
N THR A 569 20.86 -16.35 -9.25
CA THR A 569 20.76 -15.71 -7.93
C THR A 569 19.32 -15.48 -7.46
N ALA A 570 18.33 -15.65 -8.35
CA ALA A 570 16.91 -15.66 -8.00
C ALA A 570 16.39 -17.04 -7.51
N ASN A 571 17.20 -18.10 -7.61
CA ASN A 571 16.76 -19.48 -7.34
C ASN A 571 17.71 -20.29 -6.45
N VAL A 572 18.40 -19.65 -5.49
CA VAL A 572 19.11 -20.37 -4.41
C VAL A 572 18.75 -19.77 -3.06
N SER A 573 17.66 -20.26 -2.48
CA SER A 573 17.58 -20.72 -1.09
C SER A 573 16.23 -21.39 -0.89
N SER A 574 16.26 -22.72 -0.97
CA SER A 574 15.38 -23.62 -0.21
C SER A 574 15.50 -23.35 1.29
#